data_AF-A0A392UHE2-F1
#
_entry.id   AF-A0A392UHE2-F1
#
_cell.length_a   1.000
_cell.length_b   1.000
_cell.length_c   1.000
_cell.angle_alpha   90.00
_cell.angle_beta   90.00
_cell.angle_gamma   90.00
#
_symmetry.space_group_name_H-M   'P 1'
#
loop_
_entity.id
_entity.type
_entity.pdbx_description
1 polymer ?
#
loop_
_entity_poly.entity_id
_entity_poly.type
_entity_poly.pdbx_seq_one_letter_code
_entity_poly.pdbx_strand_id
1 'polypeptide(L)' 'QHQVPPHIPQQHQYSDFKLGMTATLYEQHYRMDWGLPRLSPPLMAATQDYIAQTLIPSHYQQYPQQTDLTGHFQRQTTR' A
#
# COMPACT_ATOMS: atom_id res chain seq x y z
N GLN A 1 -31.75 2.84 -13.49
CA GLN A 1 -30.43 3.40 -13.14
C GLN A 1 -30.31 3.38 -11.63
N HIS A 2 -29.51 2.46 -11.08
CA HIS A 2 -29.24 2.43 -9.63
C HIS A 2 -28.25 3.54 -9.30
N GLN A 3 -28.66 4.52 -8.48
CA GLN A 3 -27.72 5.47 -7.91
C GLN A 3 -26.76 4.72 -6.99
N VAL A 4 -25.48 4.82 -7.28
CA VAL A 4 -24.42 4.41 -6.34
C VAL A 4 -24.46 5.42 -5.19
N PRO A 5 -24.57 4.97 -3.92
CA PRO A 5 -24.57 5.88 -2.78
C PRO A 5 -23.31 6.76 -2.79
N PRO A 6 -23.38 8.02 -2.32
CA PRO A 6 -22.20 8.86 -2.18
C PRO A 6 -21.13 8.12 -1.39
N HIS A 7 -19.92 8.02 -1.93
CA HIS A 7 -18.76 7.54 -1.19
C HIS A 7 -18.47 8.54 -0.06
N ILE A 8 -19.05 8.30 1.12
CA ILE A 8 -18.67 9.02 2.34
C ILE A 8 -17.23 8.60 2.63
N PRO A 9 -16.26 9.53 2.66
CA PRO A 9 -14.90 9.18 3.04
C PRO A 9 -14.92 8.58 4.44
N GLN A 10 -14.59 7.30 4.55
CA GLN A 10 -14.66 6.53 5.79
C GLN A 10 -13.57 6.91 6.80
N GLN A 11 -12.83 8.00 6.56
CA GLN A 11 -11.71 8.45 7.37
C GLN A 11 -12.08 8.65 8.85
N HIS A 12 -13.37 8.86 9.18
CA HIS A 12 -13.85 8.98 10.56
C HIS A 12 -14.45 7.70 11.15
N GLN A 13 -14.64 6.64 10.36
CA GLN A 13 -15.36 5.43 10.79
C GLN A 13 -14.40 4.33 11.28
N TYR A 14 -13.12 4.40 10.91
CA TYR A 14 -12.09 3.48 11.34
C TYR A 14 -10.90 4.25 11.90
N SER A 15 -10.40 3.83 13.07
CA SER A 15 -9.22 4.44 13.67
C SER A 15 -7.95 4.11 12.90
N ASP A 16 -6.96 4.98 12.97
CA ASP A 16 -5.63 4.78 12.36
C ASP A 16 -5.00 3.44 12.76
N PHE A 17 -5.18 3.02 14.02
CA PHE A 17 -4.72 1.71 14.48
C PHE A 17 -5.35 0.55 13.69
N LYS A 18 -6.67 0.59 13.51
CA LYS A 18 -7.40 -0.46 12.79
C LYS A 18 -7.03 -0.45 11.31
N LEU A 19 -6.90 0.74 10.72
CA LEU A 19 -6.47 0.91 9.33
C LEU A 19 -5.04 0.40 9.13
N GLY A 20 -4.11 0.73 10.02
CA GLY A 20 -2.73 0.25 10.00
C GLY A 20 -2.60 -1.28 10.11
N MET A 21 -3.40 -1.93 10.95
CA MET A 21 -3.44 -3.40 11.00
C MET A 21 -3.97 -4.01 9.69
N THR A 22 -5.06 -3.45 9.14
CA THR A 22 -5.62 -3.95 7.87
C THR A 22 -4.70 -3.68 6.68
N ALA A 23 -3.96 -2.57 6.68
CA ALA A 23 -3.00 -2.23 5.66
C ALA A 23 -1.81 -3.20 5.66
N THR A 24 -1.26 -3.48 6.85
CA THR A 24 -0.23 -4.52 7.01
C THR A 24 -0.75 -5.88 6.54
N LEU A 25 -1.98 -6.26 6.92
CA LEU A 25 -2.58 -7.53 6.49
C LEU A 25 -2.71 -7.62 4.96
N TYR A 26 -3.17 -6.53 4.32
CA TYR A 26 -3.29 -6.43 2.86
C TYR A 26 -1.94 -6.59 2.17
N GLU A 27 -0.91 -5.89 2.67
CA GLU A 27 0.42 -5.98 2.10
C GLU A 27 1.06 -7.36 2.29
N GLN A 28 0.85 -8.00 3.44
CA GLN A 28 1.33 -9.36 3.68
C GLN A 28 0.67 -10.38 2.74
N HIS A 29 -0.63 -10.23 2.48
CA HIS A 29 -1.36 -11.07 1.53
C HIS A 29 -0.82 -10.90 0.10
N TYR A 30 -0.54 -9.66 -0.30
CA TYR A 30 0.06 -9.35 -1.59
C TYR A 30 1.48 -9.93 -1.73
N ARG A 31 2.34 -9.77 -0.70
CA ARG A 31 3.72 -10.26 -0.69
C ARG A 31 3.80 -11.78 -0.74
N MET A 32 2.87 -12.47 -0.09
CA MET A 32 2.86 -13.93 -0.01
C MET A 32 2.03 -14.59 -1.13
N ASP A 33 1.47 -13.81 -2.05
CA ASP A 33 0.56 -14.27 -3.11
C ASP A 33 -0.61 -15.12 -2.56
N TRP A 34 -1.16 -14.70 -1.41
CA TRP A 34 -2.28 -15.38 -0.75
C TRP A 34 -3.66 -14.92 -1.27
N GLY A 35 -3.67 -14.07 -2.30
CA GLY A 35 -4.89 -13.42 -2.78
C GLY A 35 -5.37 -12.29 -1.86
N LEU A 36 -6.57 -11.77 -2.07
CA LEU A 36 -7.08 -10.62 -1.32
C LEU A 36 -7.47 -11.00 0.12
N PRO A 37 -7.13 -10.17 1.13
CA PRO A 37 -7.60 -10.39 2.49
C PRO A 37 -9.13 -10.30 2.55
N ARG A 38 -9.73 -11.16 3.38
CA ARG A 38 -11.19 -11.16 3.60
C ARG A 38 -11.60 -9.99 4.49
N LEU A 39 -11.84 -8.84 3.87
CA LEU A 39 -12.34 -7.63 4.51
C LEU A 39 -13.73 -7.27 3.95
N SER A 40 -14.54 -6.57 4.74
CA SER A 40 -15.80 -6.03 4.21
C SER A 40 -15.52 -4.99 3.13
N PRO A 41 -16.41 -4.81 2.13
CA PRO A 41 -16.17 -3.84 1.05
C PRO A 41 -15.89 -2.41 1.55
N PRO A 42 -16.60 -1.88 2.58
CA PRO A 42 -16.27 -0.58 3.13
C PRO A 42 -14.85 -0.53 3.71
N LEU A 43 -14.50 -1.51 4.55
CA LEU A 43 -13.19 -1.59 5.19
C LEU A 43 -12.06 -1.72 4.17
N MET A 44 -12.26 -2.51 3.10
CA MET A 44 -11.30 -2.65 2.01
C MET A 44 -11.03 -1.30 1.33
N ALA A 45 -12.07 -0.53 1.01
CA ALA A 45 -11.93 0.79 0.41
C ALA A 45 -11.19 1.76 1.35
N ALA A 46 -11.54 1.79 2.64
CA ALA A 46 -10.85 2.62 3.62
C ALA A 46 -9.37 2.23 3.80
N THR A 47 -9.05 0.93 3.77
CA THR A 47 -7.66 0.44 3.82
C THR A 47 -6.87 0.90 2.59
N GLN A 48 -7.44 0.83 1.39
CA GLN A 48 -6.79 1.29 0.16
C GLN A 48 -6.55 2.81 0.19
N ASP A 49 -7.57 3.59 0.57
CA ASP A 49 -7.45 5.03 0.75
C ASP A 49 -6.39 5.38 1.79
N TYR A 50 -6.34 4.65 2.90
CA TYR A 50 -5.33 4.82 3.95
C TYR A 50 -3.92 4.50 3.46
N ILE A 51 -3.72 3.40 2.72
CA ILE A 51 -2.42 3.06 2.11
C ILE A 51 -1.98 4.16 1.14
N ALA A 52 -2.90 4.68 0.33
CA ALA A 52 -2.62 5.76 -0.61
C ALA A 52 -2.20 7.06 0.09
N GLN A 53 -2.73 7.33 1.29
CA GLN A 53 -2.44 8.52 2.08
C GLN A 53 -1.18 8.41 2.94
N THR A 54 -0.96 7.25 3.57
CA THR A 54 0.12 7.07 4.54
C THR A 54 1.48 6.79 3.92
N LEU A 55 1.53 6.62 2.59
CA LEU A 55 2.78 6.36 1.87
C LEU A 55 3.55 5.26 2.61
N ILE A 56 2.86 4.15 2.94
CA ILE A 56 3.58 2.91 3.25
C ILE A 56 4.45 2.69 2.03
N PRO A 57 5.79 2.75 2.16
CA PRO A 57 6.67 2.76 1.02
C PRO A 57 6.28 1.59 0.13
N SER A 58 5.85 1.89 -1.09
CA SER A 58 5.53 0.83 -2.03
C SER A 58 6.75 -0.08 -2.12
N HIS A 59 6.53 -1.38 -2.23
CA HIS A 59 7.62 -2.37 -2.32
C HIS A 59 8.72 -1.96 -3.31
N TYR A 60 8.38 -1.23 -4.38
CA TYR A 60 9.30 -0.71 -5.39
C TYR A 60 10.10 0.54 -4.98
N GLN A 61 9.67 1.28 -3.96
CA GLN A 61 10.41 2.41 -3.40
C GLN A 61 11.48 1.96 -2.39
N GLN A 62 11.36 0.74 -1.85
CA GLN A 62 12.27 0.24 -0.82
C GLN A 62 13.48 -0.52 -1.38
N TYR A 63 13.50 -0.78 -2.69
CA TYR A 63 14.65 -1.36 -3.39
C TYR A 63 15.23 -0.34 -4.38
N PRO A 64 16.56 -0.14 -4.40
CA PRO A 64 17.18 0.60 -5.48
C PRO A 64 16.89 -0.11 -6.79
N GLN A 65 16.27 0.60 -7.73
CA GLN A 65 16.04 0.11 -9.09
C GLN A 65 17.39 -0.23 -9.72
N GLN A 66 17.49 -1.25 -10.58
CA GLN A 66 18.78 -1.73 -11.14
C GLN A 66 19.65 -0.62 -11.74
N THR A 67 19.04 0.44 -12.26
CA THR A 67 19.74 1.65 -12.74
C THR A 67 20.58 2.32 -11.64
N ASP A 68 20.04 2.36 -10.43
CA ASP A 68 20.65 2.98 -9.25
C ASP A 68 21.79 2.11 -8.68
N LEU A 69 21.62 0.78 -8.73
CA LEU A 69 22.69 -0.17 -8.45
C LEU A 69 23.85 -0.06 -9.45
N THR A 70 23.53 0.05 -10.74
CA THR A 70 24.55 0.17 -11.81
C THR A 70 25.39 1.43 -11.65
N GLY A 71 24.74 2.58 -11.38
CA GLY A 71 25.44 3.83 -11.10
C GLY A 71 26.30 3.78 -9.82
N HIS A 72 25.85 3.06 -8.80
CA HIS A 72 26.62 2.86 -7.56
C HIS A 72 27.96 2.13 -7.82
N PHE A 73 27.95 1.03 -8.59
CA PHE A 73 29.19 0.32 -8.92
C PHE A 73 30.12 1.12 -9.84
N GLN A 74 29.58 1.90 -10.79
CA GLN A 74 30.40 2.74 -11.66
C GLN A 74 31.18 3.81 -10.88
N ARG A 75 30.55 4.46 -9.90
CA ARG A 75 31.22 5.43 -9.02
C ARG A 75 32.33 4.81 -8.17
N GLN A 76 32.27 3.51 -7.88
CA GLN A 76 33.30 2.78 -7.13
C GLN A 76 34.49 2.33 -8.00
N THR A 77 34.35 2.36 -9.34
CA THR A 77 35.37 1.84 -10.27
C THR A 77 36.18 2.94 -10.95
N THR A 78 35.83 4.22 -10.73
CA THR A 78 36.64 5.35 -11.20
C THR A 78 37.71 5.65 -10.13
N ARG A 79 38.95 5.24 -10.39
CA ARG A 79 40.15 5.65 -9.66
C ARG A 79 40.84 6.78 -10.38
#